data_AF-A0A351Z9G8-F1
#
_entry.id   AF-A0A351Z9G8-F1
#
_cell.length_a   1.000
_cell.length_b   1.000
_cell.length_c   1.000
_cell.angle_alpha   90.00
_cell.angle_beta   90.00
_cell.angle_gamma   90.00
#
_symmetry.space_group_name_H-M   'P 1'
#
loop_
_entity.id
_entity.type
_entity.pdbx_description
1 polymer ?
#
loop_
_entity_poly.entity_id
_entity_poly.type
_entity_poly.pdbx_seq_one_letter_code
_entity_poly.pdbx_strand_id
1 'polypeptide(L)'
;MMQEALKVDIKQILAFIGDEGITTSALSPFYADEPAGNKGARLDAASTPLIRAVCEPLASVSARIISAEGVVVARIYADKAGQVTVRHWLDKNGLHNFRQIQEKEIAAEAVLRLMLDIPPSRLDFNAELTNTSFCALLGLIDCWRERTLLSLIDRKPGPSLPFTVDEIYAAFRRSISSSDLRWLTPLMKDLYPGNLDVSPAVFNKGVQGIAPKFAEAGQEGIKLTLLGEELCSSLSAPLAAIKLSVCRIKDGAVLEENIIGLRGMGMYCTIEVAGEDNGTVTIQNSSGSMIELYIHSKLVEAVQMSRKPEAKKPMTASTQTALPISPSPVGGTGEKSEKKFCPDCGKPLKPGAKFCAECGKKI
;
A
#
# COMPACT_ATOMS: atom_id res chain seq x y z
N MET A 1 -21.06 13.19 -21.29
CA MET A 1 -20.15 13.01 -22.44
C MET A 1 -18.74 12.96 -21.88
N MET A 2 -17.99 11.87 -22.11
CA MET A 2 -16.57 11.82 -21.71
C MET A 2 -15.80 12.85 -22.54
N GLN A 3 -15.05 13.75 -21.89
CA GLN A 3 -14.14 14.64 -22.61
C GLN A 3 -13.04 13.81 -23.27
N GLU A 4 -12.74 14.12 -24.53
CA GLU A 4 -11.60 13.52 -25.22
C GLU A 4 -10.30 13.86 -24.49
N ALA A 5 -9.32 12.96 -24.60
CA ALA A 5 -8.01 13.20 -24.01
C ALA A 5 -7.29 14.29 -24.80
N LEU A 6 -6.70 15.24 -24.10
CA LEU A 6 -5.75 16.17 -24.70
C LEU A 6 -4.50 15.40 -25.12
N LYS A 7 -4.06 15.56 -26.37
CA LYS A 7 -2.88 14.89 -26.92
C LYS A 7 -1.80 15.91 -27.25
N VAL A 8 -0.60 15.72 -26.70
CA VAL A 8 0.49 16.69 -26.81
C VAL A 8 1.80 15.97 -27.09
N ASP A 9 2.59 16.55 -27.98
CA ASP A 9 3.95 16.08 -28.25
C ASP A 9 4.91 16.52 -27.13
N ILE A 10 5.90 15.68 -26.81
CA ILE A 10 6.87 15.97 -25.75
C ILE A 10 7.57 17.32 -25.95
N LYS A 11 7.88 17.74 -27.18
CA LYS A 11 8.53 19.03 -27.45
C LYS A 11 7.67 20.22 -27.03
N GLN A 12 6.35 20.10 -27.15
CA GLN A 12 5.42 21.15 -26.74
C GLN A 12 5.35 21.24 -25.21
N ILE A 13 5.42 20.10 -24.52
CA ILE A 13 5.47 20.04 -23.05
C ILE A 13 6.76 20.66 -22.53
N LEU A 14 7.92 20.30 -23.11
CA LEU A 14 9.21 20.84 -22.70
C LEU A 14 9.35 22.34 -23.00
N ALA A 15 8.75 22.82 -24.10
CA ALA A 15 8.66 24.24 -24.41
C ALA A 15 7.80 24.98 -23.36
N PHE A 16 6.64 24.42 -23.01
CA PHE A 16 5.78 24.97 -21.95
C PHE A 16 6.48 25.05 -20.59
N ILE A 17 7.19 23.98 -20.20
CA ILE A 17 7.97 23.96 -18.95
C ILE A 17 9.01 25.10 -18.94
N GLY A 18 9.72 25.30 -20.06
CA GLY A 18 10.71 26.36 -20.22
C GLY A 18 10.10 27.77 -20.22
N ASP A 19 9.07 27.99 -21.02
CA ASP A 19 8.40 29.30 -21.18
C ASP A 19 7.74 29.78 -19.88
N GLU A 20 7.19 28.87 -19.09
CA GLU A 20 6.53 29.17 -17.80
C GLU A 20 7.49 29.12 -16.60
N GLY A 21 8.76 28.76 -16.81
CA GLY A 21 9.75 28.63 -15.73
C GLY A 21 9.36 27.58 -14.68
N ILE A 22 8.77 26.46 -15.10
CA ILE A 22 8.31 25.41 -14.19
C ILE A 22 9.49 24.54 -13.77
N THR A 23 9.72 24.43 -12.47
CA THR A 23 10.56 23.38 -11.89
C THR A 23 9.73 22.11 -11.76
N THR A 24 10.04 21.09 -12.55
CA THR A 24 9.32 19.81 -12.52
C THR A 24 9.54 19.09 -11.19
N SER A 25 8.46 18.52 -10.66
CA SER A 25 8.48 17.75 -9.41
C SER A 25 9.15 16.40 -9.63
N ALA A 26 9.81 15.83 -8.61
CA ALA A 26 10.32 14.46 -8.62
C ALA A 26 9.22 13.39 -8.83
N LEU A 27 7.95 13.75 -8.61
CA LEU A 27 6.80 12.88 -8.89
C LEU A 27 6.38 12.93 -10.36
N SER A 28 6.82 13.94 -11.11
CA SER A 28 6.43 14.14 -12.51
C SER A 28 7.14 13.14 -13.42
N PRO A 29 6.47 12.63 -14.47
CA PRO A 29 7.15 11.85 -15.50
C PRO A 29 8.18 12.67 -16.30
N PHE A 30 8.17 14.00 -16.16
CA PHE A 30 9.08 14.93 -16.85
C PHE A 30 10.21 15.46 -15.96
N TYR A 31 10.45 14.84 -14.79
CA TYR A 31 11.43 15.35 -13.82
C TYR A 31 12.86 15.42 -14.35
N ALA A 32 13.26 14.43 -15.16
CA ALA A 32 14.62 14.31 -15.67
C ALA A 32 14.80 14.90 -17.09
N ASP A 33 13.74 15.49 -17.66
CA ASP A 33 13.79 16.05 -19.00
C ASP A 33 14.26 17.50 -18.97
N GLU A 34 15.17 17.86 -19.88
CA GLU A 34 15.64 19.24 -20.02
C GLU A 34 14.56 20.13 -20.66
N PRO A 35 14.26 21.31 -20.08
CA PRO A 35 13.37 22.27 -20.70
C PRO A 35 13.87 22.71 -22.07
N ALA A 36 12.97 22.84 -23.05
CA ALA A 36 13.33 23.30 -24.38
C ALA A 36 13.14 24.82 -24.48
N GLY A 37 14.16 25.56 -24.94
CA GLY A 37 14.09 27.01 -25.17
C GLY A 37 13.34 27.44 -26.43
N ASN A 38 12.45 26.60 -26.96
CA ASN A 38 11.81 26.84 -28.25
C ASN A 38 10.52 27.67 -28.08
N LYS A 39 10.63 28.98 -28.30
CA LYS A 39 9.49 29.90 -28.43
C LYS A 39 8.67 29.53 -29.67
N GLY A 40 7.58 28.77 -29.53
CA GLY A 40 6.74 28.49 -30.69
C GLY A 40 5.56 27.54 -30.53
N ALA A 41 5.52 26.69 -29.51
CA ALA A 41 4.39 25.78 -29.30
C ALA A 41 3.51 26.24 -28.14
N ARG A 42 2.72 27.30 -28.37
CA ARG A 42 1.81 27.81 -27.34
C ARG A 42 0.67 26.81 -27.14
N LEU A 43 0.65 26.14 -25.99
CA LEU A 43 -0.49 25.33 -25.56
C LEU A 43 -1.72 26.22 -25.39
N ASP A 44 -2.89 25.71 -25.72
CA ASP A 44 -4.13 26.44 -25.48
C ASP A 44 -4.41 26.60 -23.98
N ALA A 45 -5.25 27.58 -23.64
CA ALA A 45 -5.55 27.91 -22.24
C ALA A 45 -6.25 26.77 -21.48
N ALA A 46 -6.93 25.85 -22.17
CA ALA A 46 -7.60 24.71 -21.55
C ALA A 46 -6.62 23.57 -21.22
N SER A 47 -5.52 23.47 -21.96
CA SER A 47 -4.48 22.46 -21.81
C SER A 47 -3.52 22.75 -20.67
N THR A 48 -3.21 24.03 -20.46
CA THR A 48 -2.24 24.50 -19.47
C THR A 48 -2.47 23.97 -18.05
N PRO A 49 -3.70 24.00 -17.47
CA PRO A 49 -3.94 23.48 -16.13
C PRO A 49 -3.66 21.98 -15.99
N LEU A 50 -4.00 21.19 -17.02
CA LEU A 50 -3.83 19.74 -17.00
C LEU A 50 -2.35 19.35 -17.02
N ILE A 51 -1.58 19.99 -17.90
CA ILE A 51 -0.15 19.72 -18.05
C ILE A 51 0.60 20.22 -16.81
N ARG A 52 0.24 21.40 -16.30
CA ARG A 52 0.82 21.94 -15.07
C ARG A 52 0.60 21.01 -13.87
N ALA A 53 -0.60 20.45 -13.71
CA ALA A 53 -0.89 19.50 -12.62
C ALA A 53 0.01 18.24 -12.68
N VAL A 54 0.43 17.81 -13.87
CA VAL A 54 1.36 16.68 -14.05
C VAL A 54 2.83 17.09 -13.91
N CYS A 55 3.19 18.34 -14.22
CA CYS A 55 4.56 18.86 -14.08
C CYS A 55 4.93 19.16 -12.62
N GLU A 56 4.00 19.75 -11.86
CA GLU A 56 4.20 20.15 -10.46
C GLU A 56 3.11 19.61 -9.51
N PRO A 57 2.85 18.29 -9.50
CA PRO A 57 1.82 17.67 -8.67
C PRO A 57 2.09 17.82 -7.17
N LEU A 58 1.01 17.91 -6.39
CA LEU A 58 1.02 17.73 -4.94
C LEU A 58 1.31 16.27 -4.57
N ALA A 59 0.66 15.36 -5.28
CA ALA A 59 0.76 13.92 -5.09
C ALA A 59 0.53 13.21 -6.42
N SER A 60 1.08 12.01 -6.55
CA SER A 60 0.79 11.09 -7.64
C SER A 60 0.22 9.80 -7.08
N VAL A 61 -0.78 9.23 -7.75
CA VAL A 61 -1.34 7.91 -7.41
C VAL A 61 -1.10 6.97 -8.58
N SER A 62 -0.54 5.81 -8.30
CA SER A 62 -0.33 4.73 -9.25
C SER A 62 -1.17 3.53 -8.85
N ALA A 63 -2.00 3.05 -9.77
CA ALA A 63 -2.75 1.81 -9.62
C ALA A 63 -2.16 0.76 -10.58
N ARG A 64 -1.51 -0.26 -10.04
CA ARG A 64 -1.07 -1.44 -10.78
C ARG A 64 -2.07 -2.56 -10.54
N ILE A 65 -2.80 -2.96 -11.56
CA ILE A 65 -3.84 -3.99 -11.50
C ILE A 65 -3.37 -5.20 -12.29
N ILE A 66 -3.46 -6.38 -11.68
CA ILE A 66 -3.13 -7.67 -12.28
C ILE A 66 -4.41 -8.49 -12.29
N SER A 67 -4.86 -8.94 -13.46
CA SER A 67 -6.04 -9.79 -13.63
C SER A 67 -5.83 -10.79 -14.77
N ALA A 68 -6.85 -11.60 -15.06
CA ALA A 68 -6.81 -12.55 -16.17
C ALA A 68 -6.64 -11.86 -17.54
N GLU A 69 -7.06 -10.59 -17.66
CA GLU A 69 -6.94 -9.76 -18.86
C GLU A 69 -5.54 -9.16 -19.03
N GLY A 70 -4.65 -9.33 -18.04
CA GLY A 70 -3.28 -8.86 -18.05
C GLY A 70 -2.97 -7.79 -16.99
N VAL A 71 -1.88 -7.06 -17.20
CA VAL A 71 -1.41 -6.02 -16.27
C VAL A 71 -1.78 -4.65 -16.82
N VAL A 72 -2.45 -3.85 -16.00
CA VAL A 72 -2.80 -2.46 -16.31
C VAL A 72 -2.18 -1.55 -15.26
N VAL A 73 -1.53 -0.48 -15.72
CA VAL A 73 -1.00 0.58 -14.86
C VAL A 73 -1.71 1.88 -15.20
N ALA A 74 -2.35 2.50 -14.21
CA ALA A 74 -2.93 3.83 -14.31
C ALA A 74 -2.19 4.78 -13.38
N ARG A 75 -1.83 5.97 -13.88
CA ARG A 75 -1.20 7.03 -13.10
C ARG A 75 -2.02 8.30 -13.16
N ILE A 76 -2.20 8.91 -11.99
CA ILE A 76 -2.95 10.14 -11.84
C ILE A 76 -2.15 11.13 -10.98
N TYR A 77 -2.38 12.41 -11.23
CA TYR A 77 -1.64 13.50 -10.62
C TYR A 77 -2.64 14.48 -10.03
N ALA A 78 -2.52 14.76 -8.73
CA ALA A 78 -3.32 15.78 -8.06
C ALA A 78 -2.56 17.11 -8.09
N ASP A 79 -3.26 18.17 -8.48
CA ASP A 79 -2.72 19.53 -8.46
C ASP A 79 -2.45 20.02 -7.02
N LYS A 80 -1.75 21.15 -6.89
CA LYS A 80 -1.42 21.77 -5.59
C LYS A 80 -2.63 22.11 -4.73
N ALA A 81 -3.78 22.36 -5.36
CA ALA A 81 -5.03 22.62 -4.64
C ALA A 81 -5.73 21.33 -4.16
N GLY A 82 -5.37 20.17 -4.72
CA GLY A 82 -6.08 18.91 -4.54
C GLY A 82 -7.48 18.92 -5.18
N GLN A 83 -7.72 19.81 -6.14
CA GLN A 83 -9.03 20.01 -6.78
C GLN A 83 -9.09 19.37 -8.16
N VAL A 84 -7.95 19.25 -8.85
CA VAL A 84 -7.86 18.68 -10.19
C VAL A 84 -7.02 17.42 -10.12
N THR A 85 -7.60 16.28 -10.49
CA THR A 85 -6.86 15.05 -10.74
C THR A 85 -6.78 14.77 -12.24
N VAL A 86 -5.57 14.53 -12.72
CA VAL A 86 -5.26 14.36 -14.15
C VAL A 86 -4.67 12.98 -14.37
N ARG A 87 -5.29 12.17 -15.23
CA ARG A 87 -4.70 10.95 -15.75
C ARG A 87 -3.72 11.27 -16.86
N HIS A 88 -2.56 10.65 -16.82
CA HIS A 88 -1.54 10.73 -17.87
C HIS A 88 -1.14 9.35 -18.38
N TRP A 89 -0.97 9.22 -19.69
CA TRP A 89 -0.40 8.04 -20.33
C TRP A 89 0.28 8.39 -21.65
N LEU A 90 1.20 7.52 -22.09
CA LEU A 90 1.82 7.58 -23.41
C LEU A 90 1.02 6.68 -24.36
N ASP A 91 0.65 7.16 -25.54
CA ASP A 91 0.04 6.30 -26.56
C ASP A 91 1.08 5.60 -27.46
N LYS A 92 0.59 4.73 -28.34
CA LYS A 92 1.40 3.95 -29.28
C LYS A 92 2.19 4.81 -30.28
N ASN A 93 1.82 6.07 -30.47
CA ASN A 93 2.50 7.00 -31.36
C ASN A 93 3.51 7.88 -30.60
N GLY A 94 3.67 7.67 -29.28
CA GLY A 94 4.55 8.47 -28.44
C GLY A 94 3.95 9.82 -28.02
N LEU A 95 2.65 10.04 -28.21
CA LEU A 95 1.99 11.26 -27.75
C LEU A 95 1.58 11.13 -26.28
N HIS A 96 1.78 12.20 -25.52
CA HIS A 96 1.33 12.29 -24.14
C HIS A 96 -0.13 12.67 -24.11
N ASN A 97 -0.92 11.85 -23.42
CA ASN A 97 -2.35 12.04 -23.28
C ASN A 97 -2.66 12.52 -21.86
N PHE A 98 -3.53 13.52 -21.74
CA PHE A 98 -3.98 14.09 -20.48
C PHE A 98 -5.50 14.10 -20.42
N ARG A 99 -6.06 13.69 -19.29
CA ARG A 99 -7.50 13.74 -19.06
C ARG A 99 -7.79 14.11 -17.63
N GLN A 100 -8.61 15.14 -17.43
CA GLN A 100 -9.19 15.40 -16.13
C GLN A 100 -10.17 14.28 -15.76
N ILE A 101 -10.05 13.77 -14.55
CA ILE A 101 -10.91 12.70 -14.02
C ILE A 101 -11.28 13.02 -12.57
N GLN A 102 -12.16 12.20 -12.01
CA GLN A 102 -12.49 12.19 -10.58
C GLN A 102 -11.96 10.91 -9.92
N GLU A 103 -11.69 10.98 -8.61
CA GLU A 103 -11.22 9.83 -7.81
C GLU A 103 -12.15 8.60 -7.97
N LYS A 104 -13.47 8.83 -7.96
CA LYS A 104 -14.49 7.80 -8.17
C LYS A 104 -14.37 7.05 -9.50
N GLU A 105 -13.88 7.70 -10.55
CA GLU A 105 -13.72 7.07 -11.87
C GLU A 105 -12.57 6.04 -11.84
N ILE A 106 -11.52 6.32 -11.08
CA ILE A 106 -10.40 5.40 -10.85
C ILE A 106 -10.87 4.21 -10.03
N ALA A 107 -11.62 4.48 -8.96
CA ALA A 107 -12.19 3.43 -8.13
C ALA A 107 -13.14 2.53 -8.92
N ALA A 108 -14.03 3.10 -9.74
CA ALA A 108 -14.92 2.35 -10.62
C ALA A 108 -14.14 1.49 -11.63
N GLU A 109 -13.09 2.05 -12.23
CA GLU A 109 -12.20 1.33 -13.14
C GLU A 109 -11.48 0.16 -12.46
N ALA A 110 -11.01 0.36 -11.22
CA ALA A 110 -10.39 -0.68 -10.40
C ALA A 110 -11.41 -1.77 -10.00
N VAL A 111 -12.61 -1.38 -9.55
CA VAL A 111 -13.71 -2.27 -9.19
C VAL A 111 -14.08 -3.21 -10.34
N LEU A 112 -14.20 -2.67 -11.56
CA LEU A 112 -14.50 -3.46 -12.75
C LEU A 112 -13.39 -4.48 -13.04
N ARG A 113 -12.12 -4.07 -12.99
CA ARG A 113 -10.99 -4.98 -13.25
C ARG A 113 -10.76 -6.01 -12.14
N LEU A 114 -11.15 -5.69 -10.91
CA LEU A 114 -11.08 -6.59 -9.77
C LEU A 114 -12.33 -7.50 -9.68
N MET A 115 -13.28 -7.37 -10.61
CA MET A 115 -14.55 -8.13 -10.62
C MET A 115 -15.31 -7.99 -9.28
N LEU A 116 -15.36 -6.76 -8.76
CA LEU A 116 -16.06 -6.39 -7.51
C LEU A 116 -17.49 -5.88 -7.75
N ASP A 117 -18.00 -6.04 -8.97
CA ASP A 117 -19.38 -5.76 -9.36
C ASP A 117 -20.38 -6.66 -8.62
N ILE A 118 -19.99 -7.92 -8.37
CA ILE A 118 -20.67 -8.81 -7.44
C ILE A 118 -19.99 -8.67 -6.07
N PRO A 119 -20.71 -8.17 -5.03
CA PRO A 119 -20.14 -8.04 -3.70
C PRO A 119 -19.64 -9.40 -3.22
N PRO A 120 -18.39 -9.50 -2.75
CA PRO A 120 -17.90 -10.74 -2.18
C PRO A 120 -18.75 -11.16 -0.97
N SER A 121 -18.88 -12.47 -0.74
CA SER A 121 -19.35 -12.97 0.54
C SER A 121 -18.46 -12.41 1.66
N ARG A 122 -19.08 -11.85 2.70
CA ARG A 122 -18.32 -11.31 3.83
C ARG A 122 -17.75 -12.46 4.65
N LEU A 123 -16.50 -12.83 4.36
CA LEU A 123 -15.64 -13.37 5.40
C LEU A 123 -15.17 -12.17 6.22
N ASP A 124 -15.85 -11.89 7.33
CA ASP A 124 -15.45 -10.83 8.24
C ASP A 124 -14.20 -11.28 9.00
N PHE A 125 -13.03 -10.81 8.55
CA PHE A 125 -11.77 -11.03 9.26
C PHE A 125 -10.90 -9.78 9.18
N ASN A 126 -10.16 -9.56 10.27
CA ASN A 126 -9.09 -8.58 10.39
C ASN A 126 -7.96 -9.27 11.15
N ALA A 127 -6.76 -9.32 10.59
CA ALA A 127 -5.60 -9.94 11.22
C ALA A 127 -4.39 -9.03 11.11
N GLU A 128 -3.70 -8.87 12.23
CA GLU A 128 -2.41 -8.21 12.31
C GLU A 128 -1.33 -9.28 12.44
N LEU A 129 -0.35 -9.26 11.54
CA LEU A 129 0.71 -10.25 11.42
C LEU A 129 2.07 -9.56 11.39
N THR A 130 3.11 -10.26 11.83
CA THR A 130 4.48 -9.84 11.47
C THR A 130 4.75 -10.18 10.00
N ASN A 131 5.69 -9.50 9.35
CA ASN A 131 6.12 -9.88 7.99
C ASN A 131 6.50 -11.37 7.87
N THR A 132 7.13 -11.92 8.91
CA THR A 132 7.49 -13.34 9.00
C THR A 132 6.26 -14.25 9.06
N SER A 133 5.26 -13.90 9.88
CA SER A 133 3.99 -14.64 9.95
C SER A 133 3.19 -14.52 8.65
N PHE A 134 3.27 -13.38 7.96
CA PHE A 134 2.65 -13.19 6.67
C PHE A 134 3.26 -14.12 5.61
N CYS A 135 4.59 -14.27 5.57
CA CYS A 135 5.25 -15.25 4.71
C CYS A 135 4.76 -16.68 5.00
N ALA A 136 4.61 -17.04 6.28
CA ALA A 136 4.07 -18.34 6.68
C ALA A 136 2.64 -18.55 6.18
N LEU A 137 1.79 -17.52 6.26
CA LEU A 137 0.42 -17.57 5.74
C LEU A 137 0.38 -17.76 4.22
N LEU A 138 1.21 -17.03 3.47
CA LEU A 138 1.33 -17.18 2.01
C LEU A 138 1.73 -18.61 1.63
N GLY A 139 2.74 -19.16 2.33
CA GLY A 139 3.18 -20.54 2.14
C GLY A 139 2.10 -21.56 2.44
N LEU A 140 1.31 -21.34 3.49
CA LEU A 140 0.20 -22.22 3.89
C LEU A 140 -0.89 -22.27 2.82
N ILE A 141 -1.29 -21.11 2.28
CA ILE A 141 -2.33 -21.02 1.24
C ILE A 141 -1.86 -21.69 -0.06
N ASP A 142 -0.61 -21.45 -0.49
CA ASP A 142 -0.07 -22.11 -1.67
C ASP A 142 0.11 -23.63 -1.43
N CYS A 143 0.56 -24.06 -0.25
CA CYS A 143 0.65 -25.48 0.10
C CYS A 143 -0.74 -26.16 0.04
N TRP A 144 -1.77 -25.50 0.58
CA TRP A 144 -3.15 -25.98 0.50
C TRP A 144 -3.60 -26.14 -0.96
N ARG A 145 -3.30 -25.15 -1.82
CA ARG A 145 -3.62 -25.24 -3.25
C ARG A 145 -2.93 -26.42 -3.91
N GLU A 146 -1.65 -26.60 -3.65
CA GLU A 146 -0.86 -27.69 -4.22
C GLU A 146 -1.47 -29.05 -3.86
N ARG A 147 -1.80 -29.25 -2.58
CA ARG A 147 -2.48 -30.48 -2.12
C ARG A 147 -3.85 -30.66 -2.77
N THR A 148 -4.64 -29.60 -2.89
CA THR A 148 -5.96 -29.65 -3.54
C THR A 148 -5.83 -30.07 -5.00
N LEU A 149 -4.88 -29.49 -5.76
CA LEU A 149 -4.64 -29.86 -7.15
C LEU A 149 -4.17 -31.31 -7.31
N LEU A 150 -3.26 -31.77 -6.45
CA LEU A 150 -2.80 -33.15 -6.45
C LEU A 150 -3.93 -34.14 -6.12
N SER A 151 -4.78 -33.80 -5.14
CA SER A 151 -5.93 -34.63 -4.78
C SER A 151 -6.95 -34.74 -5.93
N LEU A 152 -7.18 -33.64 -6.66
CA LEU A 152 -8.04 -33.65 -7.85
C LEU A 152 -7.50 -34.55 -8.97
N ILE A 153 -6.17 -34.53 -9.21
CA ILE A 153 -5.52 -35.44 -10.16
C ILE A 153 -5.73 -36.90 -9.74
N ASP A 154 -5.58 -37.19 -8.46
CA ASP A 154 -5.75 -38.52 -7.87
C ASP A 154 -7.22 -38.94 -7.69
N ARG A 155 -8.17 -38.04 -7.93
CA ARG A 155 -9.61 -38.23 -7.66
C ARG A 155 -9.90 -38.62 -6.20
N LYS A 156 -9.15 -38.06 -5.25
CA LYS A 156 -9.34 -38.27 -3.82
C LYS A 156 -10.10 -37.09 -3.19
N PRO A 157 -10.69 -37.26 -1.99
CA PRO A 157 -11.19 -36.14 -1.20
C PRO A 157 -10.08 -35.12 -0.94
N GLY A 158 -10.45 -33.85 -0.75
CA GLY A 158 -9.52 -32.73 -0.50
C GLY A 158 -8.58 -32.94 0.71
N PRO A 159 -7.65 -32.00 0.97
CA PRO A 159 -6.65 -32.16 2.01
C PRO A 159 -7.31 -32.30 3.40
N SER A 160 -7.37 -33.53 3.92
CA SER A 160 -7.87 -33.86 5.26
C SER A 160 -6.77 -34.11 6.27
N LEU A 161 -5.53 -34.28 5.79
CA LEU A 161 -4.36 -34.55 6.62
C LEU A 161 -3.74 -33.25 7.15
N PRO A 162 -3.21 -33.26 8.39
CA PRO A 162 -2.42 -32.15 8.89
C PRO A 162 -1.25 -31.77 7.97
N PHE A 163 -0.85 -30.51 8.03
CA PHE A 163 0.32 -29.98 7.34
C PHE A 163 1.55 -30.07 8.25
N THR A 164 2.72 -30.33 7.69
CA THR A 164 3.99 -30.12 8.40
C THR A 164 4.58 -28.76 8.06
N VAL A 165 5.39 -28.19 8.96
CA VAL A 165 6.09 -26.92 8.69
C VAL A 165 6.98 -27.04 7.45
N ASP A 166 7.65 -28.17 7.29
CA ASP A 166 8.57 -28.42 6.17
C ASP A 166 7.84 -28.44 4.83
N GLU A 167 6.66 -29.06 4.75
CA GLU A 167 5.83 -29.04 3.54
C GLU A 167 5.37 -27.64 3.18
N ILE A 168 4.90 -26.87 4.18
CA ILE A 168 4.46 -25.48 3.99
C ILE A 168 5.63 -24.63 3.48
N TYR A 169 6.80 -24.77 4.09
CA TYR A 169 8.00 -24.04 3.68
C TYR A 169 8.46 -24.46 2.27
N ALA A 170 8.44 -25.75 1.95
CA ALA A 170 8.82 -26.23 0.64
C ALA A 170 7.91 -25.66 -0.47
N ALA A 171 6.59 -25.59 -0.23
CA ALA A 171 5.64 -24.94 -1.13
C ALA A 171 5.96 -23.45 -1.28
N PHE A 172 6.17 -22.74 -0.17
CA PHE A 172 6.58 -21.34 -0.18
C PHE A 172 7.85 -21.10 -1.00
N ARG A 173 8.87 -21.97 -0.87
CA ARG A 173 10.12 -21.86 -1.63
C ARG A 173 9.94 -22.08 -3.13
N ARG A 174 9.08 -23.03 -3.53
CA ARG A 174 8.72 -23.22 -4.94
C ARG A 174 8.02 -21.96 -5.47
N SER A 175 7.06 -21.43 -4.73
CA SER A 175 6.32 -20.24 -5.14
C SER A 175 7.19 -18.99 -5.18
N ILE A 176 7.99 -18.68 -4.17
CA ILE A 176 8.82 -17.46 -4.17
C ILE A 176 9.84 -17.41 -5.33
N SER A 177 10.21 -18.59 -5.84
CA SER A 177 11.11 -18.76 -6.99
C SER A 177 10.39 -18.78 -8.34
N SER A 178 9.05 -18.83 -8.34
CA SER A 178 8.20 -18.84 -9.52
C SER A 178 7.82 -17.43 -9.97
N SER A 179 7.50 -17.29 -11.26
CA SER A 179 6.90 -16.07 -11.84
C SER A 179 5.43 -16.26 -12.22
N ASP A 180 4.82 -17.38 -11.83
CA ASP A 180 3.42 -17.69 -12.14
C ASP A 180 2.47 -16.95 -11.19
N LEU A 181 1.97 -15.80 -11.65
CA LEU A 181 1.08 -14.90 -10.90
C LEU A 181 -0.31 -15.51 -10.60
N ARG A 182 -0.61 -16.72 -11.09
CA ARG A 182 -1.82 -17.46 -10.71
C ARG A 182 -1.73 -18.05 -9.30
N TRP A 183 -0.53 -18.10 -8.72
CA TRP A 183 -0.29 -18.49 -7.32
C TRP A 183 -0.23 -17.25 -6.43
N LEU A 184 -0.56 -17.41 -5.15
CA LEU A 184 -0.68 -16.27 -4.25
C LEU A 184 0.68 -15.66 -3.91
N THR A 185 1.68 -16.46 -3.58
CA THR A 185 3.00 -15.93 -3.18
C THR A 185 3.70 -15.17 -4.31
N PRO A 186 3.78 -15.66 -5.57
CA PRO A 186 4.38 -14.90 -6.66
C PRO A 186 3.63 -13.60 -6.97
N LEU A 187 2.29 -13.66 -6.94
CA LEU A 187 1.45 -12.47 -7.10
C LEU A 187 1.75 -11.43 -6.02
N MET A 188 1.80 -11.87 -4.75
CA MET A 188 2.13 -10.99 -3.64
C MET A 188 3.55 -10.42 -3.80
N LYS A 189 4.53 -11.24 -4.19
CA LYS A 189 5.91 -10.80 -4.43
C LYS A 189 6.01 -9.67 -5.47
N ASP A 190 5.19 -9.67 -6.52
CA ASP A 190 5.17 -8.58 -7.52
C ASP A 190 4.65 -7.25 -6.95
N LEU A 191 3.73 -7.31 -5.98
CA LEU A 191 3.04 -6.14 -5.43
C LEU A 191 3.64 -5.63 -4.11
N TYR A 192 4.23 -6.53 -3.32
CA TYR A 192 4.68 -6.27 -1.97
C TYR A 192 5.86 -5.27 -1.97
N PRO A 193 5.83 -4.23 -1.12
CA PRO A 193 6.89 -3.22 -1.10
C PRO A 193 8.21 -3.73 -0.47
N GLY A 194 8.15 -4.79 0.34
CA GLY A 194 9.30 -5.35 1.04
C GLY A 194 9.82 -6.67 0.44
N ASN A 195 10.79 -7.29 1.12
CA ASN A 195 11.27 -8.62 0.78
C ASN A 195 10.45 -9.70 1.51
N LEU A 196 9.97 -10.68 0.76
CA LEU A 196 9.28 -11.87 1.29
C LEU A 196 10.20 -13.09 1.40
N ASP A 197 11.45 -13.01 0.93
CA ASP A 197 12.39 -14.13 1.03
C ASP A 197 12.90 -14.30 2.48
N VAL A 198 12.47 -15.38 3.13
CA VAL A 198 12.85 -15.73 4.50
C VAL A 198 13.53 -17.10 4.61
N SER A 199 14.47 -17.20 5.55
CA SER A 199 15.16 -18.46 5.89
C SER A 199 14.21 -19.47 6.56
N PRO A 200 14.52 -20.78 6.57
CA PRO A 200 13.66 -21.80 7.19
C PRO A 200 13.42 -21.52 8.69
N ALA A 201 14.46 -21.08 9.41
CA ALA A 201 14.37 -20.77 10.83
C ALA A 201 13.46 -19.58 11.12
N VAL A 202 13.47 -18.56 10.25
CA VAL A 202 12.57 -17.40 10.34
C VAL A 202 11.15 -17.82 10.00
N PHE A 203 10.96 -18.57 8.92
CA PHE A 203 9.65 -19.08 8.50
C PHE A 203 8.95 -19.92 9.59
N ASN A 204 9.69 -20.83 10.23
CA ASN A 204 9.16 -21.67 11.31
C ASN A 204 8.64 -20.83 12.49
N LYS A 205 9.32 -19.73 12.84
CA LYS A 205 8.80 -18.77 13.84
C LYS A 205 7.51 -18.11 13.37
N GLY A 206 7.38 -17.82 12.07
CA GLY A 206 6.18 -17.23 11.46
C GLY A 206 4.95 -18.12 11.55
N VAL A 207 5.13 -19.45 11.46
CA VAL A 207 4.04 -20.41 11.61
C VAL A 207 3.38 -20.30 12.99
N GLN A 208 4.15 -20.01 14.03
CA GLN A 208 3.58 -19.78 15.37
C GLN A 208 2.73 -18.50 15.43
N GLY A 209 3.04 -17.50 14.60
CA GLY A 209 2.31 -16.24 14.57
C GLY A 209 1.04 -16.24 13.72
N ILE A 210 0.76 -17.31 12.97
CA ILE A 210 -0.56 -17.51 12.31
C ILE A 210 -1.51 -18.36 13.18
N ALA A 211 -0.98 -19.05 14.19
CA ALA A 211 -1.75 -19.76 15.21
C ALA A 211 -2.15 -18.81 16.36
N PRO A 212 -3.33 -18.98 16.99
CA PRO A 212 -4.35 -20.00 16.70
C PRO A 212 -5.35 -19.55 15.60
N LYS A 213 -5.15 -18.38 14.97
CA LYS A 213 -6.21 -17.75 14.18
C LYS A 213 -6.54 -18.50 12.89
N PHE A 214 -5.52 -18.89 12.14
CA PHE A 214 -5.67 -19.57 10.86
C PHE A 214 -5.32 -21.05 10.94
N ALA A 215 -4.56 -21.43 11.95
CA ALA A 215 -4.14 -22.81 12.13
C ALA A 215 -3.93 -23.15 13.60
N GLU A 216 -4.06 -24.44 13.91
CA GLU A 216 -3.87 -25.03 15.23
C GLU A 216 -2.77 -26.09 15.15
N ALA A 217 -1.81 -26.02 16.06
CA ALA A 217 -0.80 -27.06 16.22
C ALA A 217 -1.42 -28.26 16.96
N GLY A 218 -1.40 -29.43 16.32
CA GLY A 218 -1.78 -30.71 16.91
C GLY A 218 -0.60 -31.67 17.00
N GLN A 219 -0.82 -32.83 17.64
CA GLN A 219 0.21 -33.88 17.78
C GLN A 219 0.70 -34.43 16.42
N GLU A 220 -0.17 -34.42 15.41
CA GLU A 220 0.11 -34.96 14.07
C GLU A 220 0.53 -33.88 13.05
N GLY A 221 0.64 -32.62 13.47
CA GLY A 221 0.96 -31.49 12.60
C GLY A 221 -0.01 -30.33 12.75
N ILE A 222 -0.05 -29.46 11.74
CA ILE A 222 -0.82 -28.23 11.72
C ILE A 222 -2.17 -28.49 11.04
N LYS A 223 -3.27 -28.23 11.73
CA LYS A 223 -4.62 -28.25 11.16
C LYS A 223 -5.10 -26.82 10.92
N LEU A 224 -5.86 -26.60 9.87
CA LEU A 224 -6.47 -25.28 9.64
C LEU A 224 -7.63 -25.08 10.62
N THR A 225 -7.83 -23.84 11.07
CA THR A 225 -9.11 -23.46 11.67
C THR A 225 -10.17 -23.30 10.56
N LEU A 226 -11.45 -23.21 10.92
CA LEU A 226 -12.49 -22.87 9.95
C LEU A 226 -12.16 -21.58 9.17
N LEU A 227 -11.67 -20.55 9.87
CA LEU A 227 -11.23 -19.31 9.23
C LEU A 227 -10.04 -19.53 8.29
N GLY A 228 -9.09 -20.37 8.68
CA GLY A 228 -7.95 -20.76 7.84
C GLY A 228 -8.36 -21.51 6.59
N GLU A 229 -9.31 -22.45 6.69
CA GLU A 229 -9.86 -23.18 5.56
C GLU A 229 -10.58 -22.26 4.58
N GLU A 230 -11.45 -21.36 5.08
CA GLU A 230 -12.14 -20.37 4.26
C GLU A 230 -11.17 -19.43 3.55
N LEU A 231 -10.13 -18.95 4.26
CA LEU A 231 -9.11 -18.08 3.67
C LEU A 231 -8.29 -18.82 2.60
N CYS A 232 -7.88 -20.06 2.86
CA CYS A 232 -7.16 -20.88 1.88
C CYS A 232 -8.03 -21.16 0.65
N SER A 233 -9.28 -21.55 0.85
CA SER A 233 -10.25 -21.78 -0.22
C SER A 233 -10.41 -20.53 -1.10
N SER A 234 -10.54 -19.36 -0.46
CA SER A 234 -10.79 -18.10 -1.14
C SER A 234 -9.56 -17.54 -1.88
N LEU A 235 -8.36 -17.59 -1.26
CA LEU A 235 -7.15 -16.95 -1.79
C LEU A 235 -6.18 -17.89 -2.50
N SER A 236 -6.41 -19.22 -2.45
CA SER A 236 -5.58 -20.18 -3.17
C SER A 236 -5.51 -19.89 -4.68
N ALA A 237 -6.62 -19.44 -5.27
CA ALA A 237 -6.72 -19.01 -6.66
C ALA A 237 -7.11 -17.53 -6.76
N PRO A 238 -6.14 -16.60 -6.59
CA PRO A 238 -6.43 -15.18 -6.73
C PRO A 238 -6.91 -14.88 -8.14
N LEU A 239 -8.01 -14.13 -8.24
CA LEU A 239 -8.63 -13.76 -9.53
C LEU A 239 -8.02 -12.46 -10.07
N ALA A 240 -7.73 -11.53 -9.18
CA ALA A 240 -7.12 -10.26 -9.50
C ALA A 240 -6.47 -9.64 -8.27
N ALA A 241 -5.58 -8.68 -8.47
CA ALA A 241 -5.00 -7.88 -7.41
C ALA A 241 -4.72 -6.46 -7.88
N ILE A 242 -4.62 -5.55 -6.92
CA ILE A 242 -4.24 -4.16 -7.15
C ILE A 242 -3.17 -3.75 -6.14
N LYS A 243 -2.16 -3.01 -6.58
CA LYS A 243 -1.35 -2.16 -5.70
C LYS A 243 -1.70 -0.71 -6.00
N LEU A 244 -2.17 -0.01 -4.97
CA LEU A 244 -2.34 1.44 -5.00
C LEU A 244 -1.16 2.05 -4.25
N SER A 245 -0.41 2.89 -4.95
CA SER A 245 0.73 3.63 -4.42
C SER A 245 0.42 5.11 -4.47
N VAL A 246 0.50 5.80 -3.34
CA VAL A 246 0.37 7.26 -3.26
C VAL A 246 1.73 7.84 -2.90
N CYS A 247 2.31 8.59 -3.85
CA CYS A 247 3.60 9.24 -3.66
C CYS A 247 3.39 10.74 -3.45
N ARG A 248 4.09 11.29 -2.44
CA ARG A 248 4.08 12.71 -2.07
C ARG A 248 5.49 13.18 -1.73
N ILE A 249 5.75 14.49 -1.78
CA ILE A 249 7.02 15.06 -1.33
C ILE A 249 6.88 15.52 0.11
N LYS A 250 7.80 15.07 0.97
CA LYS A 250 7.92 15.49 2.36
C LYS A 250 9.40 15.73 2.68
N ASP A 251 9.74 16.91 3.20
CA ASP A 251 11.11 17.28 3.56
C ASP A 251 12.13 17.06 2.41
N GLY A 252 11.69 17.27 1.16
CA GLY A 252 12.50 17.08 -0.05
C GLY A 252 12.67 15.62 -0.51
N ALA A 253 12.11 14.65 0.22
CA ALA A 253 12.13 13.24 -0.15
C ALA A 253 10.75 12.77 -0.67
N VAL A 254 10.75 11.77 -1.56
CA VAL A 254 9.53 11.10 -2.00
C VAL A 254 9.13 10.09 -0.92
N LEU A 255 7.95 10.30 -0.34
CA LEU A 255 7.29 9.36 0.56
C LEU A 255 6.23 8.59 -0.23
N GLU A 256 6.35 7.27 -0.25
CA GLU A 256 5.41 6.36 -0.90
C GLU A 256 4.63 5.58 0.17
N GLU A 257 3.31 5.63 0.08
CA GLU A 257 2.40 4.82 0.88
C GLU A 257 1.63 3.86 -0.01
N ASN A 258 1.43 2.63 0.46
CA ASN A 258 0.91 1.54 -0.34
C ASN A 258 -0.26 0.83 0.35
N ILE A 259 -1.24 0.40 -0.45
CA ILE A 259 -2.22 -0.61 -0.06
C ILE A 259 -2.36 -1.62 -1.19
N ILE A 260 -2.42 -2.91 -0.83
CA ILE A 260 -2.59 -4.00 -1.78
C ILE A 260 -4.01 -4.55 -1.60
N GLY A 261 -4.78 -4.64 -2.69
CA GLY A 261 -6.06 -5.32 -2.71
C GLY A 261 -5.93 -6.68 -3.37
N LEU A 262 -6.48 -7.72 -2.76
CA LEU A 262 -6.54 -9.07 -3.31
C LEU A 262 -7.99 -9.50 -3.53
N ARG A 263 -8.31 -9.91 -4.75
CA ARG A 263 -9.57 -10.58 -5.07
C ARG A 263 -9.36 -12.09 -5.06
N GLY A 264 -10.05 -12.77 -4.16
CA GLY A 264 -10.19 -14.21 -4.14
C GLY A 264 -11.56 -14.67 -4.67
N MET A 265 -11.79 -15.97 -4.58
CA MET A 265 -13.13 -16.54 -4.74
C MET A 265 -14.01 -16.10 -3.57
N GLY A 266 -15.09 -15.38 -3.86
CA GLY A 266 -16.03 -14.92 -2.84
C GLY A 266 -15.48 -13.90 -1.84
N MET A 267 -14.28 -13.34 -2.02
CA MET A 267 -13.72 -12.37 -1.09
C MET A 267 -12.91 -11.24 -1.76
N TYR A 268 -12.86 -10.08 -1.10
CA TYR A 268 -11.88 -9.03 -1.37
C TYR A 268 -11.29 -8.58 -0.04
N CYS A 269 -9.96 -8.57 0.05
CA CYS A 269 -9.25 -8.09 1.23
C CYS A 269 -8.19 -7.08 0.84
N THR A 270 -7.84 -6.21 1.79
CA THR A 270 -6.73 -5.28 1.67
C THR A 270 -5.61 -5.64 2.63
N ILE A 271 -4.39 -5.40 2.18
CA ILE A 271 -3.14 -5.64 2.89
C ILE A 271 -2.42 -4.31 2.99
N GLU A 272 -2.13 -3.92 4.23
CA GLU A 272 -1.38 -2.73 4.58
C GLU A 272 -0.10 -3.15 5.31
N VAL A 273 1.01 -2.52 4.95
CA VAL A 273 2.32 -2.79 5.55
C VAL A 273 2.79 -1.53 6.27
N ALA A 274 2.97 -1.61 7.58
CA ALA A 274 3.40 -0.51 8.42
C ALA A 274 4.81 -0.75 8.98
N GLY A 275 5.69 0.27 8.87
CA GLY A 275 7.07 0.24 9.37
C GLY A 275 8.10 -0.28 8.35
N GLU A 276 9.37 0.10 8.53
CA GLU A 276 10.52 -0.44 7.80
C GLU A 276 11.00 -1.74 8.49
N ASP A 277 11.36 -2.77 7.72
CA ASP A 277 11.94 -4.07 8.10
C ASP A 277 11.44 -4.71 9.43
N ASN A 278 10.69 -5.82 9.33
CA ASN A 278 9.84 -6.42 10.40
C ASN A 278 8.57 -5.62 10.72
N GLY A 279 8.09 -4.85 9.74
CA GLY A 279 6.82 -4.16 9.82
C GLY A 279 5.62 -5.08 10.10
N THR A 280 4.57 -4.44 10.60
CA THR A 280 3.26 -5.05 10.81
C THR A 280 2.53 -5.14 9.49
N VAL A 281 1.97 -6.31 9.19
CA VAL A 281 1.12 -6.58 8.03
C VAL A 281 -0.30 -6.77 8.50
N THR A 282 -1.18 -5.84 8.13
CA THR A 282 -2.62 -5.92 8.43
C THR A 282 -3.36 -6.44 7.22
N ILE A 283 -4.12 -7.52 7.39
CA ILE A 283 -5.00 -8.08 6.37
C ILE A 283 -6.43 -7.97 6.86
N GLN A 284 -7.27 -7.31 6.07
CA GLN A 284 -8.67 -7.09 6.46
C GLN A 284 -9.62 -7.24 5.28
N ASN A 285 -10.83 -7.72 5.55
CA ASN A 285 -11.91 -7.68 4.57
C ASN A 285 -12.15 -6.24 4.10
N SER A 286 -12.45 -6.07 2.82
CA SER A 286 -12.61 -4.76 2.21
C SER A 286 -13.67 -4.78 1.12
N SER A 287 -13.92 -3.62 0.52
CA SER A 287 -14.87 -3.46 -0.58
C SER A 287 -14.35 -2.49 -1.64
N GLY A 288 -14.99 -2.48 -2.80
CA GLY A 288 -14.68 -1.51 -3.85
C GLY A 288 -14.71 -0.06 -3.38
N SER A 289 -15.66 0.30 -2.50
CA SER A 289 -15.76 1.65 -1.93
C SER A 289 -14.55 2.07 -1.12
N MET A 290 -13.82 1.11 -0.52
CA MET A 290 -12.59 1.42 0.23
C MET A 290 -11.44 1.87 -0.68
N ILE A 291 -11.47 1.52 -1.98
CA ILE A 291 -10.48 2.00 -2.96
C ILE A 291 -10.61 3.51 -3.13
N GLU A 292 -11.83 4.00 -3.35
CA GLU A 292 -12.11 5.43 -3.47
C GLU A 292 -11.75 6.15 -2.17
N LEU A 293 -12.19 5.62 -1.03
CA LEU A 293 -11.93 6.22 0.28
C LEU A 293 -10.44 6.32 0.59
N TYR A 294 -9.65 5.31 0.24
CA TYR A 294 -8.20 5.32 0.44
C TYR A 294 -7.54 6.42 -0.40
N ILE A 295 -7.87 6.51 -1.69
CA ILE A 295 -7.35 7.56 -2.59
C ILE A 295 -7.71 8.94 -2.02
N HIS A 296 -8.98 9.14 -1.68
CA HIS A 296 -9.48 10.40 -1.13
C HIS A 296 -8.75 10.80 0.15
N SER A 297 -8.64 9.89 1.13
CA SER A 297 -7.97 10.14 2.40
C SER A 297 -6.53 10.60 2.20
N LYS A 298 -5.80 9.90 1.32
CA LYS A 298 -4.38 10.19 1.09
C LYS A 298 -4.15 11.50 0.34
N LEU A 299 -5.02 11.85 -0.60
CA LEU A 299 -4.96 13.16 -1.27
C LEU A 299 -5.32 14.30 -0.30
N VAL A 300 -6.34 14.13 0.55
CA VAL A 300 -6.69 15.11 1.59
C VAL A 300 -5.55 15.30 2.59
N GLU A 301 -4.93 14.21 3.06
CA GLU A 301 -3.74 14.24 3.92
C GLU A 301 -2.59 15.03 3.28
N ALA A 302 -2.34 14.83 1.98
CA ALA A 302 -1.32 15.56 1.24
C ALA A 302 -1.63 17.07 1.19
N VAL A 303 -2.88 17.46 0.93
CA VAL A 303 -3.32 18.87 0.93
C VAL A 303 -3.11 19.49 2.31
N GLN A 304 -3.54 18.81 3.37
CA GLN A 304 -3.40 19.32 4.74
C GLN A 304 -1.95 19.52 5.16
N MET A 305 -1.05 18.62 4.76
CA MET A 305 0.38 18.74 5.05
C MET A 305 1.04 19.88 4.28
N SER A 306 0.66 20.10 3.02
CA SER A 306 1.18 21.23 2.22
C SER A 306 0.79 22.61 2.78
N ARG A 307 -0.33 22.69 3.52
CA ARG A 307 -0.85 23.94 4.11
C ARG A 307 -0.25 24.29 5.47
N LYS A 308 0.44 23.36 6.14
CA LYS A 308 1.13 23.66 7.41
C LYS A 308 2.45 24.38 7.11
N PRO A 309 2.63 25.64 7.55
CA PRO A 309 3.90 26.32 7.35
C PRO A 309 5.00 25.58 8.13
N GLU A 310 6.11 25.31 7.45
CA GLU A 310 7.34 24.84 8.08
C GLU A 310 7.71 25.80 9.22
N ALA A 311 7.70 25.30 10.46
CA ALA A 311 8.31 26.00 11.55
C ALA A 311 9.81 26.07 11.24
N LYS A 312 10.27 27.22 10.75
CA LYS A 312 11.68 27.52 10.50
C LYS A 312 12.48 27.12 11.75
N LYS A 313 13.27 26.06 11.62
CA LYS A 313 14.32 25.74 12.59
C LYS A 313 15.29 26.93 12.59
N PRO A 314 15.54 27.61 13.72
CA PRO A 314 16.62 28.57 13.77
C PRO A 314 17.93 27.81 13.61
N MET A 315 18.67 28.13 12.55
CA MET A 315 20.10 27.84 12.46
C MET A 315 20.79 28.63 13.57
N THR A 316 21.11 27.97 14.68
CA THR A 316 22.18 28.45 15.56
C THR A 316 23.47 27.79 15.13
N ALA A 317 24.33 28.61 14.53
CA ALA A 317 25.75 28.32 14.43
C ALA A 317 26.29 28.04 15.84
N SER A 318 27.07 26.97 16.00
CA SER A 318 27.85 26.75 17.22
C SER A 318 29.18 26.11 16.84
N THR A 319 30.19 27.00 16.89
CA THR A 319 31.61 26.72 16.95
C THR A 319 31.94 25.71 18.05
N GLN A 320 32.86 24.81 17.74
CA GLN A 320 33.46 23.83 18.65
C GLN A 320 34.24 24.52 19.78
N THR A 321 34.06 24.07 21.03
CA THR A 321 35.14 23.99 22.04
C THR A 321 34.86 22.83 23.01
N ALA A 322 35.93 22.15 23.42
CA ALA A 322 36.02 20.85 24.06
C ALA A 322 35.53 20.74 25.54
N LEU A 323 35.25 19.47 25.90
CA LEU A 323 35.02 18.82 27.21
C LEU A 323 36.15 19.06 28.26
N PRO A 324 36.06 18.68 29.57
CA PRO A 324 35.40 17.46 30.10
C PRO A 324 34.87 17.45 31.57
N ILE A 325 34.39 16.25 31.97
CA ILE A 325 34.39 15.59 33.32
C ILE A 325 33.03 15.47 34.06
N SER A 326 32.61 14.21 34.27
CA SER A 326 31.56 13.71 35.20
C SER A 326 32.15 13.48 36.61
N PRO A 327 31.38 13.38 37.73
CA PRO A 327 30.49 12.22 37.98
C PRO A 327 29.18 12.51 38.78
N SER A 328 28.25 11.55 38.74
CA SER A 328 27.00 11.46 39.54
C SER A 328 27.28 11.32 41.07
N PRO A 329 26.32 11.41 42.04
CA PRO A 329 25.13 10.53 42.12
C PRO A 329 23.87 11.00 42.94
N VAL A 330 22.84 10.13 42.95
CA VAL A 330 21.72 9.87 43.92
C VAL A 330 20.56 10.90 44.15
N GLY A 331 19.34 10.50 43.73
CA GLY A 331 18.17 10.27 44.63
C GLY A 331 17.09 11.34 44.81
N GLY A 332 15.81 10.95 44.62
CA GLY A 332 14.67 11.47 45.41
C GLY A 332 13.47 12.08 44.69
N THR A 333 12.38 11.31 44.62
CA THR A 333 10.94 11.69 44.77
C THR A 333 10.24 12.71 43.85
N GLY A 334 9.21 12.22 43.16
CA GLY A 334 7.84 12.77 43.12
C GLY A 334 7.57 14.09 42.39
N GLU A 335 6.81 14.05 41.28
CA GLU A 335 5.41 14.51 41.24
C GLU A 335 4.80 14.44 39.83
N LYS A 336 3.50 14.15 39.82
CA LYS A 336 2.63 13.89 38.67
C LYS A 336 2.59 15.08 37.70
N SER A 337 3.01 14.87 36.46
CA SER A 337 2.60 15.74 35.35
C SER A 337 1.39 15.14 34.63
N GLU A 338 0.39 15.99 34.43
CA GLU A 338 -0.90 15.68 33.82
C GLU A 338 -0.72 15.09 32.42
N LYS A 339 -0.87 13.77 32.29
CA LYS A 339 -0.98 13.12 30.98
C LYS A 339 -2.30 13.57 30.36
N LYS A 340 -2.24 14.56 29.46
CA LYS A 340 -3.38 15.02 28.65
C LYS A 340 -3.92 13.96 27.68
N PHE A 341 -3.31 12.78 27.62
CA PHE A 341 -3.62 11.71 26.67
C PHE A 341 -3.54 10.33 27.32
N CYS A 342 -4.41 9.41 26.87
CA CYS A 342 -4.50 8.05 27.36
C CYS A 342 -3.22 7.30 27.00
N PRO A 343 -2.55 6.61 27.95
CA PRO A 343 -1.31 5.89 27.69
C PRO A 343 -1.49 4.61 26.85
N ASP A 344 -2.70 4.30 26.41
CA ASP A 344 -3.04 3.03 25.75
C ASP A 344 -3.60 3.25 24.35
N CYS A 345 -4.57 4.14 24.20
CA CYS A 345 -5.12 4.50 22.89
C CYS A 345 -4.65 5.87 22.37
N GLY A 346 -3.83 6.60 23.16
CA GLY A 346 -3.28 7.91 22.77
C GLY A 346 -4.29 9.06 22.70
N LYS A 347 -5.59 8.82 22.94
CA LYS A 347 -6.63 9.86 22.82
C LYS A 347 -6.63 10.83 24.01
N PRO A 348 -7.02 12.11 23.80
CA PRO A 348 -6.99 13.12 24.84
C PRO A 348 -7.92 12.78 26.00
N LEU A 349 -7.41 12.91 27.22
CA LEU A 349 -8.17 12.69 28.45
C LEU A 349 -8.75 14.00 28.94
N LYS A 350 -10.03 13.96 29.34
CA LYS A 350 -10.63 15.08 30.06
C LYS A 350 -9.93 15.23 31.44
N PRO A 351 -9.67 16.46 31.91
CA PRO A 351 -9.08 16.68 33.23
C PRO A 351 -9.88 15.95 34.32
N GLY A 352 -9.21 15.13 35.13
CA GLY A 352 -9.84 14.35 36.21
C GLY A 352 -10.53 13.05 35.80
N ALA A 353 -10.41 12.59 34.55
CA ALA A 353 -10.99 11.32 34.11
C ALA A 353 -10.31 10.11 34.80
N LYS A 354 -11.11 9.27 35.48
CA LYS A 354 -10.65 7.99 36.09
C LYS A 354 -10.52 6.85 35.07
N PHE A 355 -11.19 6.98 33.92
CA PHE A 355 -11.18 6.00 32.83
C PHE A 355 -11.22 6.73 31.48
N CYS A 356 -10.59 6.15 30.46
CA CYS A 356 -10.67 6.62 29.09
C CYS A 356 -12.08 6.36 28.54
N ALA A 357 -12.75 7.41 28.04
CA ALA A 357 -14.08 7.29 27.45
C ALA A 357 -14.10 6.49 26.12
N GLU A 358 -12.93 6.24 25.54
CA GLU A 358 -12.80 5.66 24.20
C GLU A 358 -12.36 4.20 24.23
N CYS A 359 -11.40 3.82 25.08
CA CYS A 359 -10.95 2.43 25.22
C CYS A 359 -11.35 1.78 26.56
N GLY A 360 -11.97 2.52 27.49
CA GLY A 360 -12.39 2.01 28.79
C GLY A 360 -11.26 1.81 29.81
N LYS A 361 -9.99 2.05 29.45
CA LYS A 361 -8.85 1.82 30.35
C LYS A 361 -8.81 2.82 31.51
N LYS A 362 -8.47 2.34 32.70
CA LYS A 362 -8.30 3.14 33.93
C LYS A 362 -7.04 4.01 33.84
N ILE A 363 -7.16 5.29 34.23
CA ILE A 363 -6.11 6.34 34.13
C ILE A 363 -5.48 6.63 35.49
#